data_AF-A0A7S2MTV0-F1
#
_entry.id   AF-A0A7S2MTV0-F1
#
_cell.length_a   1.000
_cell.length_b   1.000
_cell.length_c   1.000
_cell.angle_alpha   90.00
_cell.angle_beta   90.00
_cell.angle_gamma   90.00
#
_symmetry.space_group_name_H-M   'P 1'
#
loop_
_entity.id
_entity.type
_entity.pdbx_description
1 polymer ?
#
loop_
_entity_poly.entity_id
_entity_poly.type
_entity_poly.pdbx_seq_one_letter_code
_entity_poly.pdbx_strand_id
1 'polypeptide(L)'
;ADVPTAVVDAKVAQYEGFIDDVLKRELQRSLDAFRKGAEVLEQCRELRHSIDLLVSEGVTELETTVELGCQVFVKAFVPDTSRLFVDVGLGFQLEMPLAEAQAFLEHKEAH
;
A
#
# COMPACT_ATOMS: atom_id res chain seq x y z
N ALA A 1 -19.15 -53.00 -12.96
CA ALA A 1 -17.99 -52.61 -13.76
C ALA A 1 -17.02 -51.96 -12.80
N ASP A 2 -15.99 -52.71 -12.42
CA ASP A 2 -14.99 -52.28 -11.46
C ASP A 2 -14.13 -51.21 -12.15
N VAL A 3 -14.25 -49.95 -11.71
CA VAL A 3 -13.42 -48.88 -12.27
C VAL A 3 -12.00 -49.14 -11.79
N PRO A 4 -11.00 -49.29 -12.68
CA PRO A 4 -9.65 -49.60 -12.25
C PRO A 4 -9.15 -48.46 -11.36
N THR A 5 -8.86 -48.77 -10.10
CA THR A 5 -8.41 -47.83 -9.05
C THR A 5 -7.20 -47.02 -9.50
N ALA A 6 -6.33 -47.60 -10.33
CA ALA A 6 -5.19 -46.94 -10.96
C ALA A 6 -5.54 -45.72 -11.83
N VAL A 7 -6.72 -45.72 -12.48
CA VAL A 7 -7.20 -44.58 -13.29
C VAL A 7 -7.72 -43.46 -12.39
N VAL A 8 -8.22 -43.81 -11.21
CA VAL A 8 -8.66 -42.85 -10.19
C VAL A 8 -7.44 -42.19 -9.54
N ASP A 9 -6.42 -42.96 -9.17
CA ASP A 9 -5.18 -42.44 -8.56
C ASP A 9 -4.42 -41.51 -9.52
N ALA A 10 -4.36 -41.84 -10.81
CA ALA A 10 -3.74 -40.97 -11.81
C ALA A 10 -4.47 -39.62 -11.97
N LYS A 11 -5.80 -39.63 -11.88
CA LYS A 11 -6.60 -38.40 -11.89
C LYS A 11 -6.44 -37.60 -10.61
N VAL A 12 -6.37 -38.27 -9.45
CA VAL A 12 -6.12 -37.61 -8.15
C VAL A 12 -4.76 -36.91 -8.17
N ALA A 13 -3.69 -37.57 -8.63
CA ALA A 13 -2.37 -36.95 -8.76
C ALA A 13 -2.37 -35.75 -9.73
N GLN A 14 -3.14 -35.83 -10.83
CA GLN A 14 -3.30 -34.72 -11.76
C GLN A 14 -4.04 -33.53 -11.13
N TYR A 15 -5.07 -33.79 -10.31
CA TYR A 15 -5.78 -32.75 -9.59
C TYR A 15 -4.95 -32.16 -8.46
N GLU A 16 -4.19 -32.97 -7.71
CA GLU A 16 -3.25 -32.49 -6.69
C GLU A 16 -2.18 -31.58 -7.30
N GLY A 17 -1.57 -32.00 -8.43
CA GLY A 17 -0.62 -31.15 -9.16
C GLY A 17 -1.25 -29.85 -9.66
N PHE A 18 -2.47 -29.88 -10.19
CA PHE A 18 -3.17 -28.67 -10.62
C PHE A 18 -3.52 -27.73 -9.45
N ILE A 19 -3.93 -28.29 -8.31
CA ILE A 19 -4.23 -27.53 -7.09
C ILE A 19 -2.96 -26.84 -6.57
N ASP A 20 -1.84 -27.57 -6.50
CA ASP A 20 -0.61 -27.06 -5.92
C ASP A 20 0.15 -26.12 -6.86
N ASP A 21 0.30 -26.48 -8.13
CA ASP A 21 1.13 -25.73 -9.08
C ASP A 21 0.42 -24.53 -9.71
N VAL A 22 -0.91 -24.60 -9.82
CA VAL A 22 -1.73 -23.56 -10.47
C VAL A 22 -2.56 -22.81 -9.44
N LEU A 23 -3.54 -23.45 -8.80
CA LEU A 23 -4.49 -22.74 -7.93
C LEU A 23 -3.81 -22.04 -6.75
N LYS A 24 -2.95 -22.74 -6.00
CA LYS A 24 -2.26 -22.13 -4.85
C LYS A 24 -1.35 -20.99 -5.29
N ARG A 25 -0.66 -21.16 -6.41
CA ARG A 25 0.24 -20.12 -6.95
C ARG A 25 -0.52 -18.90 -7.45
N GLU A 26 -1.64 -19.08 -8.14
CA GLU A 26 -2.49 -17.98 -8.61
C GLU A 26 -3.16 -17.26 -7.44
N LEU A 27 -3.64 -18.00 -6.45
CA LEU A 27 -4.18 -17.44 -5.22
C LEU A 27 -3.13 -16.57 -4.50
N GLN A 28 -1.91 -17.08 -4.34
CA GLN A 28 -0.81 -16.30 -3.74
C GLN A 28 -0.54 -15.03 -4.53
N ARG A 29 -0.44 -15.11 -5.86
CA ARG A 29 -0.23 -13.92 -6.71
C ARG A 29 -1.34 -12.89 -6.56
N SER A 30 -2.60 -13.34 -6.56
CA SER A 30 -3.76 -12.47 -6.37
C SER A 30 -3.74 -11.81 -5.00
N LEU A 31 -3.38 -12.58 -3.96
CA LEU A 31 -3.31 -12.10 -2.59
C LEU A 31 -2.17 -11.12 -2.39
N ASP A 32 -1.00 -11.34 -3.00
CA ASP A 32 0.13 -10.42 -2.96
C ASP A 32 -0.18 -9.12 -3.72
N ALA A 33 -0.87 -9.20 -4.86
CA ALA A 33 -1.34 -8.01 -5.58
C ALA A 33 -2.34 -7.21 -4.73
N PHE A 34 -3.28 -7.89 -4.08
CA PHE A 34 -4.22 -7.26 -3.17
C PHE A 34 -3.53 -6.59 -1.98
N ARG A 35 -2.55 -7.27 -1.34
CA ARG A 35 -1.78 -6.72 -0.23
C ARG A 35 -1.05 -5.45 -0.59
N LYS A 36 -0.42 -5.40 -1.78
CA LYS A 36 0.25 -4.19 -2.26
C LYS A 36 -0.73 -3.02 -2.42
N GLY A 37 -1.92 -3.29 -2.97
CA GLY A 37 -2.97 -2.27 -3.07
C GLY A 37 -3.45 -1.79 -1.69
N ALA A 38 -3.64 -2.72 -0.76
CA ALA A 38 -4.05 -2.41 0.61
C ALA A 38 -3.01 -1.57 1.35
N GLU A 39 -1.72 -1.88 1.20
CA GLU A 39 -0.61 -1.11 1.79
C GLU A 39 -0.59 0.33 1.27
N VAL A 40 -0.75 0.53 -0.04
CA VAL A 40 -0.84 1.88 -0.64
C VAL A 40 -2.07 2.62 -0.12
N LEU A 41 -3.20 1.94 0.05
CA LEU A 41 -4.42 2.54 0.59
C LEU A 41 -4.25 2.96 2.05
N GLU A 42 -3.59 2.15 2.88
CA GLU A 42 -3.26 2.49 4.26
C GLU A 42 -2.35 3.72 4.31
N GLN A 43 -1.29 3.77 3.50
CA GLN A 43 -0.41 4.93 3.40
C GLN A 43 -1.16 6.20 2.98
N CYS A 44 -2.09 6.11 2.03
CA CYS A 44 -2.92 7.24 1.61
C CYS A 44 -3.81 7.75 2.76
N ARG A 45 -4.41 6.83 3.53
CA ARG A 45 -5.25 7.19 4.69
C ARG A 45 -4.46 7.84 5.81
N GLU A 46 -3.28 7.31 6.12
CA GLU A 46 -2.37 7.88 7.12
C GLU A 46 -1.92 9.29 6.72
N LEU A 47 -1.55 9.48 5.46
CA LEU A 47 -1.17 10.80 4.93
C LEU A 47 -2.35 11.77 5.02
N ARG A 48 -3.56 11.35 4.64
CA ARG A 48 -4.76 12.19 4.73
C ARG A 48 -5.05 12.60 6.17
N HIS A 49 -5.02 11.65 7.10
CA HIS A 49 -5.23 11.94 8.52
C HIS A 49 -4.19 12.94 9.06
N SER A 50 -2.94 12.80 8.65
CA SER A 50 -1.86 13.71 9.04
C SER A 50 -2.07 15.12 8.47
N ILE A 51 -2.51 15.22 7.21
CA ILE A 51 -2.87 16.50 6.58
C ILE A 51 -4.06 17.15 7.30
N ASP A 52 -5.10 16.38 7.60
CA ASP A 52 -6.28 16.87 8.32
C ASP A 52 -5.90 17.42 9.69
N LEU A 53 -5.01 16.74 10.41
CA LEU A 53 -4.49 17.20 11.70
C LEU A 53 -3.77 18.54 11.55
N LEU A 54 -2.83 18.64 10.60
CA LEU A 54 -2.07 19.87 10.32
C LEU A 54 -2.99 21.05 9.96
N VAL A 55 -4.02 20.81 9.14
CA VAL A 55 -5.00 21.83 8.74
C VAL A 55 -5.87 22.24 9.94
N SER A 56 -6.34 21.27 10.73
CA SER A 56 -7.24 21.54 11.87
C SER A 56 -6.56 22.29 13.01
N GLU A 57 -5.29 21.99 13.27
CA GLU A 57 -4.51 22.64 14.32
C GLU A 57 -3.88 23.96 13.84
N GLY A 58 -3.95 24.27 12.54
CA GLY A 58 -3.39 25.51 11.98
C GLY A 58 -1.88 25.63 12.19
N VAL A 59 -1.19 24.50 12.28
CA VAL A 59 0.23 24.41 12.61
C VAL A 59 1.04 24.92 11.42
N THR A 60 1.60 26.13 11.52
CA THR A 60 2.44 26.73 10.46
C THR A 60 3.90 26.28 10.52
N GLU A 61 4.35 25.86 11.70
CA GLU A 61 5.72 25.39 11.96
C GLU A 61 5.65 24.06 12.70
N LEU A 62 6.40 23.05 12.25
CA LEU A 62 6.30 21.69 12.78
C LEU A 62 7.68 21.17 13.21
N GLU A 63 7.85 20.88 14.51
CA GLU A 63 8.99 20.11 15.01
C GLU A 63 8.63 18.62 15.00
N THR A 64 9.32 17.83 14.18
CA THR A 64 9.12 16.37 14.07
C THR A 64 10.39 15.63 14.46
N THR A 65 10.24 14.40 14.93
CA THR A 65 11.36 13.48 15.10
C THR A 65 11.26 12.40 14.03
N VAL A 66 12.25 12.35 13.14
CA VAL A 66 12.29 11.45 12.00
C VAL A 66 13.36 10.38 12.25
N GLU A 67 13.03 9.13 11.95
CA GLU A 67 14.00 8.03 11.97
C GLU A 67 14.80 8.02 10.65
N LEU A 68 16.13 8.10 10.72
CA LEU A 68 17.02 8.02 9.56
C LEU A 68 17.48 6.58 9.26
N GLY A 69 17.08 5.62 10.10
CA GLY A 69 17.43 4.20 10.02
C GLY A 69 18.27 3.74 11.21
N CYS A 70 18.35 2.42 11.41
CA CYS A 70 19.09 1.78 12.50
C CYS A 70 18.75 2.35 13.90
N GLN A 71 17.49 2.70 14.16
CA GLN A 71 17.05 3.31 15.43
C GLN A 71 17.72 4.68 15.71
N VAL A 72 18.18 5.37 14.67
CA VAL A 72 18.73 6.73 14.78
C VAL A 72 17.61 7.74 14.51
N PHE A 73 17.30 8.53 15.53
CA PHE A 73 16.24 9.54 15.48
C PHE A 73 16.85 10.95 15.44
N VAL A 74 16.36 11.79 14.54
CA VAL A 74 16.79 13.18 14.39
C VAL A 74 15.58 14.10 14.49
N LYS A 75 15.76 15.22 15.18
CA LYS A 75 14.77 16.29 15.20
C LYS A 75 14.88 17.14 13.95
N ALA A 76 13.79 17.24 13.21
CA ALA A 76 13.65 18.09 12.05
C ALA A 76 12.67 19.22 12.38
N PHE A 77 13.02 20.43 11.94
CA PHE A 77 12.14 21.59 12.02
C PHE A 77 11.65 21.94 10.61
N VAL A 78 10.33 21.97 10.43
CA VAL A 78 9.68 22.32 9.18
C VAL A 78 9.14 23.75 9.34
N PRO A 79 9.72 24.74 8.62
CA PRO A 79 9.36 26.15 8.76
C PRO A 79 8.04 26.54 8.08
N ASP A 80 7.55 25.73 7.14
CA ASP A 80 6.27 25.94 6.46
C ASP A 80 5.63 24.58 6.13
N THR A 81 4.44 24.36 6.68
CA THR A 81 3.64 23.14 6.50
C THR A 81 2.58 23.28 5.39
N SER A 82 2.48 24.45 4.75
CA SER A 82 1.42 24.75 3.78
C SER A 82 1.50 23.90 2.51
N ARG A 83 2.66 23.28 2.26
CA ARG A 83 2.97 22.49 1.07
C ARG A 83 3.59 21.16 1.44
N LEU A 84 3.32 20.15 0.61
CA LEU A 84 3.91 18.82 0.73
C LEU A 84 4.26 18.24 -0.63
N PHE A 85 5.18 17.28 -0.61
CA PHE A 85 5.56 16.51 -1.78
C PHE A 85 4.77 15.21 -1.83
N VAL A 86 3.99 15.02 -2.89
CA VAL A 86 3.27 13.78 -3.15
C VAL A 86 3.91 13.05 -4.31
N ASP A 87 4.17 11.74 -4.13
CA ASP A 87 4.59 10.88 -5.22
C ASP A 87 3.41 10.61 -6.18
N VAL A 88 3.54 11.13 -7.40
CA VAL A 88 2.56 10.96 -8.49
C VAL A 88 2.87 9.74 -9.36
N GLY A 89 3.97 9.03 -9.07
CA GLY A 89 4.44 7.86 -9.79
C GLY A 89 5.58 8.15 -10.76
N LEU A 90 6.14 7.09 -11.33
CA LEU A 90 7.28 7.14 -12.28
C LEU A 90 8.54 7.83 -11.71
N GLY A 91 8.65 7.92 -10.37
CA GLY A 91 9.77 8.59 -9.69
C GLY A 91 9.65 10.12 -9.67
N PHE A 92 8.48 10.67 -9.98
CA PHE A 92 8.21 12.10 -9.90
C PHE A 92 7.44 12.45 -8.63
N GLN A 93 7.89 13.50 -7.96
CA GLN A 93 7.25 14.06 -6.79
C GLN A 93 6.74 15.45 -7.15
N LEU A 94 5.48 15.71 -6.84
CA LEU A 94 4.84 17.00 -7.08
C LEU A 94 4.68 17.74 -5.75
N GLU A 95 5.17 18.97 -5.71
CA GLU A 95 4.92 19.90 -4.62
C GLU A 95 3.51 20.49 -4.79
N MET A 96 2.63 20.27 -3.82
CA MET A 96 1.25 20.76 -3.86
C MET A 96 0.80 21.28 -2.48
N PRO A 97 -0.14 22.24 -2.45
CA PRO A 97 -0.72 22.72 -1.20
C PRO A 97 -1.59 21.63 -0.53
N LEU A 98 -1.75 21.72 0.79
CA LEU A 98 -2.51 20.76 1.61
C LEU A 98 -3.92 20.47 1.05
N ALA A 99 -4.64 21.50 0.57
CA ALA A 99 -5.98 21.35 0.01
C ALA A 99 -6.01 20.55 -1.31
N GLU A 100 -4.99 20.71 -2.16
CA GLU A 100 -4.89 19.95 -3.42
C GLU A 100 -4.48 18.51 -3.14
N ALA A 101 -3.59 18.29 -2.17
CA ALA A 101 -3.19 16.96 -1.73
C ALA A 101 -4.38 16.16 -1.17
N GLN A 102 -5.27 16.80 -0.42
CA GLN A 102 -6.47 16.15 0.11
C GLN A 102 -7.38 15.66 -1.03
N ALA A 103 -7.62 16.50 -2.03
CA ALA A 103 -8.41 16.13 -3.22
C ALA A 103 -7.74 15.01 -4.04
N PHE A 104 -6.40 15.04 -4.16
CA PHE A 104 -5.64 13.99 -4.84
C PHE A 104 -5.73 12.64 -4.09
N LEU A 105 -5.66 12.66 -2.76
CA LEU A 105 -5.80 11.48 -1.93
C LEU A 105 -7.22 10.89 -2.01
N GLU A 106 -8.26 11.71 -2.01
CA GLU A 106 -9.64 11.25 -2.23
C GLU A 106 -9.81 10.55 -3.59
N HIS A 107 -9.21 11.10 -4.65
CA HIS A 107 -9.23 10.46 -5.96
C HIS A 107 -8.46 9.13 -5.98
N LYS A 108 -7.34 9.04 -5.25
CA LYS A 108 -6.53 7.82 -5.10
C LYS A 108 -7.21 6.76 -4.23
N GLU A 109 -8.01 7.13 -3.23
CA GLU A 109 -8.77 6.18 -2.41
C GLU A 109 -9.99 5.59 -3.13
N ALA A 110 -10.52 6.29 -4.13
CA ALA A 110 -11.70 5.88 -4.88
C ALA A 110 -11.42 4.87 -6.02
N HIS A 111 -10.15 4.67 -6.41
CA HIS A 111 -9.72 3.79 -7.50
C HIS A 111 -8.84 2.65 -6.99
#